data_AF-A0A950VUD3-F1
#
_entry.id   AF-A0A950VUD3-F1
#
_cell.length_a   1.000
_cell.length_b   1.000
_cell.length_c   1.000
_cell.angle_alpha   90.00
_cell.angle_beta   90.00
_cell.angle_gamma   90.00
#
_symmetry.space_group_name_H-M   'P 1'
#
loop_
_entity.id
_entity.type
_entity.pdbx_description
1 polymer ?
#
loop_
_entity_poly.entity_id
_entity_poly.type
_entity_poly.pdbx_seq_one_letter_code
_entity_poly.pdbx_strand_id
1 'polypeptide(L)'
;GINLLLASALTEWRIRLREISRSPAWNALEVTLQERRSVAAIVQARVAKGLAVEVYGLNALLPVGQVRGVHHTTPADRVDTLLRTRLGQELRVRVLRMDADAGHIYVSEQVPAGRQLPLPFW
;
A
#
# COMPACT_ATOMS: atom_id res chain seq x y z
N GLY A 1 -4.33 -25.57 29.00
CA GLY A 1 -2.91 -25.14 28.96
C GLY A 1 -2.76 -24.04 27.93
N ILE A 2 -2.11 -22.95 28.29
CA ILE A 2 -2.05 -21.68 27.53
C ILE A 2 -1.46 -21.86 26.11
N ASN A 3 -0.70 -22.95 25.87
CA ASN A 3 -0.12 -23.29 24.57
C ASN A 3 -1.12 -23.70 23.47
N LEU A 4 -2.29 -24.27 23.80
CA LEU A 4 -3.21 -24.77 22.77
C LEU A 4 -3.95 -23.61 22.07
N LEU A 5 -4.26 -22.55 22.81
CA LEU A 5 -4.93 -21.34 22.30
C LEU A 5 -4.01 -20.49 21.41
N LEU A 6 -2.71 -20.43 21.74
CA LEU A 6 -1.71 -19.78 20.90
C LEU A 6 -1.49 -20.58 19.60
N ALA A 7 -1.43 -21.91 19.68
CA ALA A 7 -1.30 -22.77 18.51
C ALA A 7 -2.52 -22.70 17.59
N SER A 8 -3.74 -22.68 18.13
CA SER A 8 -4.96 -22.54 17.32
C SER A 8 -5.05 -21.15 16.68
N ALA A 9 -4.75 -20.08 17.42
CA ALA A 9 -4.75 -18.71 16.88
C ALA A 9 -3.75 -18.54 15.73
N LEU A 10 -2.51 -19.06 15.88
CA LEU A 10 -1.51 -19.03 14.81
C LEU A 10 -1.91 -19.89 13.60
N THR A 11 -2.62 -21.00 13.82
CA THR A 11 -3.08 -21.88 12.75
C THR A 11 -4.25 -21.25 11.98
N GLU A 12 -5.22 -20.66 12.68
CA GLU A 12 -6.32 -19.88 12.09
C GLU A 12 -5.79 -18.70 11.29
N TRP A 13 -4.81 -17.96 11.82
CA TRP A 13 -4.14 -16.88 11.10
C TRP A 13 -3.48 -17.39 9.81
N ARG A 14 -2.76 -18.50 9.88
CA ARG A 14 -2.10 -19.13 8.73
C ARG A 14 -3.06 -19.72 7.70
N ILE A 15 -4.28 -20.08 8.09
CA ILE A 15 -5.34 -20.52 7.17
C ILE A 15 -5.97 -19.32 6.47
N ARG A 16 -6.23 -18.21 7.18
CA ARG A 16 -6.74 -16.97 6.56
C ARG A 16 -5.78 -16.37 5.53
N LEU A 17 -4.48 -16.43 5.77
CA LEU A 17 -3.46 -15.91 4.83
C LEU A 17 -3.44 -16.65 3.48
N ARG A 18 -3.73 -17.96 3.46
CA ARG A 18 -3.79 -18.76 2.23
C ARG A 18 -5.03 -18.53 1.38
N GLU A 19 -6.11 -18.05 1.98
CA GLU A 19 -7.36 -17.78 1.26
C GLU A 19 -7.30 -16.44 0.51
N ILE A 20 -6.62 -15.45 1.08
CA ILE A 20 -6.47 -14.11 0.50
C ILE A 20 -5.65 -14.16 -0.80
N SER A 21 -4.61 -14.99 -0.87
CA SER A 21 -3.75 -15.15 -2.05
C SER A 21 -4.45 -15.80 -3.26
N ARG A 22 -5.65 -16.37 -3.08
CA ARG A 22 -6.51 -16.88 -4.17
C ARG A 22 -7.71 -15.99 -4.47
N SER A 23 -7.84 -14.85 -3.79
CA SER A 23 -8.97 -13.95 -4.00
C SER A 23 -8.89 -13.24 -5.36
N PRO A 24 -10.03 -12.92 -6.00
CA PRO A 24 -10.06 -12.11 -7.21
C PRO A 24 -9.33 -10.76 -7.05
N ALA A 25 -9.35 -10.19 -5.85
CA ALA A 25 -8.65 -8.96 -5.52
C ALA A 25 -7.12 -9.12 -5.58
N TRP A 26 -6.58 -10.25 -5.13
CA TRP A 26 -5.16 -10.55 -5.22
C TRP A 26 -4.70 -10.68 -6.68
N ASN A 27 -5.45 -11.44 -7.48
CA ASN A 27 -5.17 -11.57 -8.91
C ASN A 27 -5.24 -10.21 -9.63
N ALA A 28 -6.21 -9.36 -9.30
CA ALA A 28 -6.30 -8.01 -9.85
C ALA A 28 -5.07 -7.16 -9.48
N LEU A 29 -4.59 -7.25 -8.24
CA LEU A 29 -3.37 -6.57 -7.82
C LEU A 29 -2.14 -7.09 -8.56
N GLU A 30 -2.00 -8.40 -8.76
CA GLU A 30 -0.91 -9.00 -9.52
C GLU A 30 -0.88 -8.50 -10.98
N VAL A 31 -2.04 -8.42 -11.63
CA VAL A 31 -2.16 -7.82 -12.97
C VAL A 31 -1.71 -6.35 -12.94
N THR A 32 -2.19 -5.56 -11.98
CA THR A 32 -1.81 -4.12 -11.90
C THR A 32 -0.33 -3.91 -11.61
N LEU A 33 0.30 -4.83 -10.86
CA LEU A 33 1.73 -4.86 -10.59
C LEU A 33 2.51 -5.13 -11.89
N GLN A 34 2.10 -6.12 -12.68
CA GLN A 34 2.70 -6.43 -13.98
C GLN A 34 2.54 -5.28 -14.98
N GLU A 35 1.33 -4.72 -15.07
CA GLU A 35 1.01 -3.59 -15.95
C GLU A 35 1.61 -2.26 -15.49
N ARG A 36 2.17 -2.22 -14.27
CA ARG A 36 2.69 -0.98 -13.64
C ARG A 36 1.63 0.14 -13.61
N ARG A 37 0.36 -0.26 -13.48
CA ARG A 37 -0.80 0.62 -13.56
C ARG A 37 -1.08 1.27 -12.21
N SER A 38 -1.47 2.55 -12.23
CA SER A 38 -1.95 3.24 -11.04
C SER A 38 -3.39 2.85 -10.72
N VAL A 39 -3.66 2.58 -9.45
CA VAL A 39 -4.95 2.18 -8.90
C VAL A 39 -5.37 3.13 -7.77
N ALA A 40 -6.66 3.23 -7.52
CA ALA A 40 -7.19 4.03 -6.41
C ALA A 40 -6.96 3.30 -5.08
N ALA A 41 -6.57 4.07 -4.06
CA ALA A 41 -6.35 3.59 -2.71
C ALA A 41 -6.92 4.56 -1.69
N ILE A 42 -7.66 4.08 -0.70
CA ILE A 42 -8.20 4.94 0.36
C ILE A 42 -7.26 4.89 1.55
N VAL A 43 -6.83 6.05 2.05
CA VAL A 43 -5.98 6.12 3.23
C VAL A 43 -6.80 5.90 4.49
N GLN A 44 -6.58 4.78 5.17
CA GLN A 44 -7.34 4.40 6.35
C GLN A 44 -6.71 4.93 7.64
N ALA A 45 -5.39 4.84 7.77
CA ALA A 45 -4.72 5.21 9.00
C ALA A 45 -3.25 5.58 8.79
N ARG A 46 -2.70 6.34 9.74
CA ARG A 46 -1.27 6.56 9.88
C ARG A 46 -0.67 5.43 10.74
N VAL A 47 0.43 4.86 10.28
CA VAL A 47 1.20 3.84 11.00
C VAL A 47 2.67 4.26 11.11
N ALA A 48 3.43 3.63 11.99
CA ALA A 48 4.84 4.01 12.22
C ALA A 48 5.69 4.02 10.94
N LYS A 49 5.40 3.13 9.99
CA LYS A 49 6.14 2.98 8.73
C LYS A 49 5.58 3.81 7.55
N GLY A 50 4.49 4.55 7.73
CA GLY A 50 3.83 5.31 6.66
C GLY A 50 2.31 5.39 6.80
N LEU A 51 1.60 5.06 5.73
CA LEU A 51 0.14 5.06 5.69
C LEU A 51 -0.37 3.64 5.43
N ALA A 52 -1.36 3.22 6.21
CA ALA A 52 -2.17 2.07 5.89
C ALA A 52 -3.26 2.52 4.92
N VAL A 53 -3.32 1.86 3.76
CA VAL A 53 -4.27 2.18 2.69
C VAL A 53 -5.03 0.92 2.28
N GLU A 54 -6.23 1.09 1.78
CA GLU A 54 -7.06 0.02 1.24
C GLU A 54 -7.05 0.08 -0.30
N VAL A 55 -6.75 -1.05 -0.94
CA VAL A 55 -6.75 -1.20 -2.40
C VAL A 55 -7.51 -2.46 -2.77
N TYR A 56 -8.57 -2.34 -3.55
CA TYR A 56 -9.45 -3.47 -3.91
C TYR A 56 -9.93 -4.30 -2.70
N GLY A 57 -10.20 -3.65 -1.56
CA GLY A 57 -10.61 -4.32 -0.32
C GLY A 57 -9.47 -4.99 0.47
N LEU A 58 -8.22 -4.86 0.02
CA LEU A 58 -7.05 -5.41 0.68
C LEU A 58 -6.23 -4.32 1.36
N ASN A 59 -5.68 -4.65 2.53
CA ASN A 59 -4.81 -3.73 3.28
C ASN A 59 -3.41 -3.68 2.66
N ALA A 60 -2.94 -2.47 2.39
CA ALA A 60 -1.62 -2.20 1.87
C ALA A 60 -0.90 -1.13 2.71
N LEU A 61 0.42 -1.13 2.63
CA LEU A 61 1.29 -0.14 3.24
C LEU A 61 1.86 0.78 2.17
N LEU A 62 1.66 2.09 2.34
CA LEU A 62 2.33 3.14 1.61
C LEU A 62 3.47 3.69 2.48
N PRO A 63 4.74 3.34 2.22
CA PRO A 63 5.87 3.80 3.01
C PRO A 63 6.04 5.32 2.96
N VAL A 64 6.53 5.93 4.04
CA VAL A 64 6.75 7.40 4.12
C VAL A 64 7.51 7.96 2.91
N GLY A 65 8.60 7.33 2.50
CA GLY A 65 9.41 7.78 1.36
C GLY A 65 8.76 7.57 -0.02
N GLN A 66 7.62 6.88 -0.08
CA GLN A 66 6.83 6.66 -1.29
C GLN A 66 5.58 7.55 -1.33
N VAL A 67 5.36 8.39 -0.32
CA VAL A 67 4.32 9.42 -0.30
C VAL A 67 4.79 10.61 -1.13
N ARG A 68 3.89 11.17 -1.95
CA ARG A 68 4.22 12.30 -2.82
C ARG A 68 4.48 13.56 -1.98
N GLY A 69 5.58 14.25 -2.27
CA GLY A 69 6.01 15.45 -1.55
C GLY A 69 6.84 15.19 -0.31
N VAL A 70 7.07 13.91 0.03
CA VAL A 70 8.06 13.52 1.04
C VAL A 70 9.39 13.21 0.35
N HIS A 71 10.43 13.93 0.74
CA HIS A 71 11.81 13.72 0.32
C HIS A 71 12.68 13.41 1.55
N HIS A 72 13.87 12.85 1.34
CA HIS A 72 14.82 12.56 2.43
C HIS A 72 15.26 13.83 3.18
N THR A 73 15.16 15.00 2.54
CA THR A 73 15.44 16.31 3.12
C THR A 73 14.24 16.94 3.82
N THR A 74 13.05 16.34 3.73
CA THR A 74 11.85 16.90 4.34
C THR A 74 11.91 16.75 5.87
N PRO A 75 11.75 17.83 6.64
CA PRO A 75 11.71 17.78 8.10
C PRO A 75 10.61 16.86 8.65
N ALA A 76 10.88 16.19 9.77
CA ALA A 76 10.00 15.15 10.32
C ALA A 76 8.61 15.68 10.74
N ASP A 77 8.54 16.91 11.25
CA ASP A 77 7.32 17.64 11.58
C ASP A 77 6.44 17.90 10.34
N ARG A 78 7.08 18.27 9.22
CA ARG A 78 6.40 18.48 7.95
C ARG A 78 5.91 17.17 7.36
N VAL A 79 6.69 16.09 7.49
CA VAL A 79 6.26 14.74 7.11
C VAL A 79 5.03 14.33 7.92
N ASP A 80 5.05 14.46 9.25
CA ASP A 80 3.90 14.10 10.10
C ASP A 80 2.62 14.83 9.68
N THR A 81 2.74 16.14 9.46
CA THR A 81 1.62 16.99 9.00
C THR A 81 1.08 16.51 7.65
N LEU A 82 1.96 16.25 6.68
CA LEU A 82 1.57 15.73 5.36
C LEU A 82 0.87 14.37 5.46
N LEU A 83 1.36 13.45 6.27
CA LEU A 83 0.73 12.14 6.43
C LEU A 83 -0.67 12.26 7.05
N ARG A 84 -0.86 13.17 8.00
CA ARG A 84 -2.17 13.39 8.63
C ARG A 84 -3.19 14.00 7.69
N THR A 85 -2.79 14.93 6.83
CA THR A 85 -3.72 15.54 5.87
C THR A 85 -4.23 14.54 4.83
N ARG A 86 -3.47 13.46 4.58
CA ARG A 86 -3.86 12.38 3.67
C ARG A 86 -4.89 11.41 4.22
N LEU A 87 -5.17 11.42 5.52
CA LEU A 87 -6.14 10.50 6.13
C LEU A 87 -7.53 10.66 5.51
N GLY A 88 -8.16 9.55 5.13
CA GLY A 88 -9.47 9.52 4.48
C GLY A 88 -9.47 9.95 3.00
N GLN A 89 -8.31 10.36 2.44
CA GLN A 89 -8.23 10.72 1.03
C GLN A 89 -8.08 9.48 0.15
N GLU A 90 -8.65 9.56 -1.06
CA GLU A 90 -8.32 8.64 -2.14
C GLU A 90 -7.04 9.09 -2.84
N LEU A 91 -6.04 8.21 -2.92
CA LEU A 91 -4.77 8.42 -3.59
C LEU A 91 -4.63 7.49 -4.77
N ARG A 92 -3.98 7.96 -5.84
CA ARG A 92 -3.54 7.08 -6.92
C ARG A 92 -2.18 6.51 -6.59
N VAL A 93 -2.13 5.19 -6.39
CA VAL A 93 -0.91 4.48 -6.02
C VAL A 93 -0.59 3.38 -7.03
N ARG A 94 0.65 2.95 -7.07
CA ARG A 94 1.10 1.77 -7.80
C ARG A 94 1.56 0.70 -6.84
N VAL A 95 1.22 -0.54 -7.15
CA VAL A 95 1.78 -1.70 -6.42
C VAL A 95 3.27 -1.80 -6.75
N LEU A 96 4.10 -1.85 -5.72
CA LEU A 96 5.55 -2.02 -5.83
C LEU A 96 5.96 -3.48 -5.63
N ARG A 97 5.37 -4.11 -4.62
CA ARG A 97 5.68 -5.48 -4.21
C ARG A 97 4.50 -6.06 -3.45
N MET A 98 4.31 -7.35 -3.59
CA MET A 98 3.37 -8.15 -2.81
C MET A 98 4.15 -9.28 -2.14
N ASP A 99 3.83 -9.57 -0.89
CA ASP A 99 4.34 -10.69 -0.12
C ASP A 99 3.13 -11.59 0.20
N ALA A 100 3.01 -12.68 -0.54
CA ALA A 100 1.87 -13.60 -0.42
C ALA A 100 1.91 -14.41 0.88
N ASP A 101 3.10 -14.69 1.40
CA ASP A 101 3.29 -15.49 2.62
C ASP A 101 2.92 -14.71 3.87
N ALA A 102 3.15 -13.40 3.87
CA ALA A 102 2.81 -12.49 4.97
C ALA A 102 1.54 -11.65 4.71
N GLY A 103 0.95 -11.74 3.52
CA GLY A 103 -0.23 -10.96 3.13
C GLY A 103 0.04 -9.45 3.10
N HIS A 104 1.29 -9.05 2.87
CA HIS A 104 1.70 -7.64 2.87
C HIS A 104 1.77 -7.10 1.45
N ILE A 105 1.09 -5.98 1.22
CA ILE A 105 1.11 -5.28 -0.06
C ILE A 105 1.80 -3.93 0.14
N TYR A 106 2.81 -3.64 -0.67
CA TYR A 106 3.53 -2.36 -0.64
C TYR A 106 3.18 -1.55 -1.87
N VAL A 107 2.77 -0.29 -1.65
CA VAL A 107 2.36 0.62 -2.72
C VAL A 107 3.15 1.93 -2.68
N SER A 108 3.07 2.69 -3.77
CA SER A 108 3.72 3.99 -3.91
C SER A 108 2.82 5.03 -4.57
N GLU A 109 2.76 6.21 -3.98
CA GLU A 109 2.14 7.41 -4.58
C GLU A 109 3.11 8.12 -5.54
N GLN A 110 4.40 7.78 -5.50
CA GLN A 110 5.37 8.26 -6.48
C GLN A 110 5.11 7.57 -7.82
N VAL A 111 4.18 8.15 -8.59
CA VAL A 111 4.03 7.82 -10.00
C VAL A 111 5.37 8.16 -10.66
N PRO A 112 6.12 7.19 -11.23
CA PRO A 112 7.25 7.57 -12.06
C PRO A 112 6.65 8.41 -13.19
N ALA A 113 7.27 9.54 -13.50
CA ALA A 113 6.87 10.42 -14.58
C ALA A 113 6.84 9.66 -15.92
N GLY A 114 5.75 8.92 -16.15
CA GLY A 114 5.46 8.25 -17.38
C GLY A 114 4.97 9.30 -18.35
N ARG A 115 5.94 9.97 -18.99
CA ARG A 115 5.76 10.79 -20.19
C ARG A 115 4.67 11.87 -20.04
N GLN A 116 4.98 12.93 -19.29
CA GLN A 116 4.52 14.25 -19.74
C GLN A 116 5.20 14.47 -21.10
N LEU A 117 4.49 14.18 -22.20
CA LEU A 117 4.92 14.73 -23.49
C LEU A 117 5.05 16.24 -23.27
N PRO A 118 6.17 16.88 -23.64
CA PRO A 118 6.21 18.34 -23.63
C PRO A 118 5.02 18.80 -24.48
N LEU A 119 4.15 19.62 -23.88
CA LEU A 119 3.14 20.32 -24.67
C LEU A 119 3.91 21.07 -25.76
N PRO A 120 3.51 20.97 -27.05
CA PRO A 120 4.13 21.79 -28.06
C PRO A 120 3.86 23.25 -27.68
N PHE A 121 4.94 23.97 -27.37
CA PHE A 121 4.91 25.42 -27.32
C PHE A 121 4.65 25.89 -28.76
N TRP A 122 3.46 26.44 -29.00
CA TRP A 122 3.21 27.30 -30.16
C TRP A 122 3.32 28.74 -29.69
#